data_AF-A0A3D3RN84-F1
#
_entry.id   AF-A0A3D3RN84-F1
#
_cell.length_a   1.000
_cell.length_b   1.000
_cell.length_c   1.000
_cell.angle_alpha   90.00
_cell.angle_beta   90.00
_cell.angle_gamma   90.00
#
_symmetry.space_group_name_H-M   'P 1'
#
loop_
_entity.id
_entity.type
_entity.pdbx_description
1 polymer ?
#
loop_
_entity_poly.entity_id
_entity_poly.type
_entity_poly.pdbx_seq_one_letter_code
_entity_poly.pdbx_strand_id
1 'polypeptide(L)'
;LYDNFHDYLSSEIIPNMLIKLKQWIGRGIRRENDTCVFSILDSRANERYRSDILNALPKMPVTNCMEDIGRFLVEKKTEQYFGR
;
A
#
# COMPACT_ATOMS: atom_id res chain seq x y z
N LEU A 1 3.11 -30.83 5.44
CA LEU A 1 2.06 -30.25 6.29
C LEU A 1 2.78 -29.42 7.37
N TYR A 2 2.31 -28.22 7.70
CA TYR A 2 3.03 -27.32 8.62
C TYR A 2 2.93 -27.83 10.07
N ASP A 3 4.00 -27.66 10.84
CA ASP A 3 4.10 -28.20 12.21
C ASP A 3 3.26 -27.40 13.22
N ASN A 4 3.03 -26.11 12.95
CA ASN A 4 2.17 -25.26 13.75
C ASN A 4 1.58 -24.10 12.92
N PHE A 5 0.69 -23.34 13.55
CA PHE A 5 0.03 -22.21 12.89
C PHE A 5 1.01 -21.09 12.51
N HIS A 6 2.05 -20.85 13.31
CA HIS A 6 3.03 -19.81 13.00
C HIS A 6 3.77 -20.13 11.70
N ASP A 7 4.19 -21.38 11.53
CA ASP A 7 4.87 -21.82 10.30
C ASP A 7 3.94 -21.73 9.08
N TYR A 8 2.67 -22.13 9.23
CA TYR A 8 1.68 -21.95 8.17
C TYR A 8 1.44 -20.47 7.84
N LEU A 9 1.35 -19.62 8.87
CA LEU A 9 1.16 -18.18 8.72
C LEU A 9 2.33 -17.56 7.93
N SER A 10 3.57 -17.86 8.30
CA SER A 10 4.77 -17.31 7.65
C SER A 10 5.03 -17.88 6.27
N SER A 11 4.76 -19.17 6.05
CA SER A 11 5.10 -19.83 4.79
C SER A 11 4.02 -19.70 3.71
N GLU A 12 2.74 -19.57 4.11
CA GLU A 12 1.63 -19.50 3.16
C GLU A 12 0.85 -18.20 3.23
N ILE A 13 0.35 -17.84 4.42
CA ILE A 13 -0.63 -16.75 4.54
C ILE A 13 0.02 -15.40 4.22
N ILE A 14 1.16 -15.09 4.82
CA ILE A 14 1.86 -13.82 4.61
C ILE A 14 2.30 -13.69 3.14
N PRO A 15 3.01 -14.66 2.53
CA PRO A 15 3.39 -14.57 1.11
C PRO A 15 2.18 -14.39 0.17
N ASN A 16 1.10 -15.15 0.38
CA ASN A 16 -0.11 -15.00 -0.42
C ASN A 16 -0.76 -13.62 -0.27
N MET A 17 -0.76 -13.06 0.95
CA MET A 17 -1.25 -11.70 1.20
C MET A 17 -0.39 -10.67 0.45
N LEU A 18 0.93 -10.77 0.50
CA LEU A 18 1.84 -9.86 -0.20
C LEU A 18 1.70 -9.94 -1.73
N ILE A 19 1.47 -11.12 -2.30
CA ILE A 19 1.19 -11.28 -3.73
C ILE A 19 -0.09 -10.52 -4.10
N LYS A 20 -1.16 -10.70 -3.33
CA LYS A 20 -2.43 -9.98 -3.55
C LYS A 20 -2.25 -8.47 -3.42
N LEU A 21 -1.48 -8.01 -2.44
CA LEU A 21 -1.17 -6.59 -2.24
C LEU A 21 -0.45 -6.00 -3.47
N LYS A 22 0.59 -6.67 -3.96
CA LYS A 22 1.33 -6.25 -5.16
C LYS A 22 0.42 -6.18 -6.39
N GLN A 23 -0.45 -7.17 -6.58
CA GLN A 23 -1.40 -7.20 -7.70
C GLN A 23 -2.42 -6.06 -7.61
N TRP A 24 -2.94 -5.76 -6.42
CA TRP A 24 -3.86 -4.65 -6.21
C TRP A 24 -3.20 -3.30 -6.54
N ILE A 25 -1.94 -3.09 -6.13
CA ILE A 25 -1.19 -1.87 -6.41
C ILE A 25 -0.88 -1.70 -7.89
N GLY A 26 -0.59 -2.80 -8.60
CA GLY A 26 -0.43 -2.79 -10.04
C GLY A 26 -1.65 -2.25 -10.80
N ARG A 27 -2.84 -2.22 -10.19
CA ARG A 27 -4.02 -1.59 -10.79
C ARG A 27 -4.05 -0.07 -10.62
N GLY A 28 -3.31 0.49 -9.67
CA GLY A 28 -3.24 1.92 -9.39
C GLY A 28 -2.20 2.67 -10.22
N ILE A 29 -1.15 1.97 -10.69
CA ILE A 29 -0.06 2.56 -11.50
C ILE A 29 -0.16 1.99 -12.92
N ARG A 30 -0.72 2.75 -13.87
CA ARG A 30 -0.86 2.30 -15.28
C ARG A 30 0.13 2.96 -16.22
N ARG A 31 0.62 4.16 -15.90
CA ARG A 31 1.61 4.93 -16.67
C ARG A 31 2.61 5.60 -15.73
N GLU A 32 3.79 5.94 -16.26
CA GLU A 32 4.87 6.57 -15.46
C GLU A 32 4.46 7.90 -14.81
N ASN A 33 3.49 8.61 -15.41
CA ASN A 33 3.02 9.90 -14.92
C ASN A 33 1.72 9.80 -14.10
N ASP A 34 1.22 8.58 -13.86
CA ASP A 34 0.04 8.40 -13.02
C ASP A 34 0.36 8.68 -11.56
N THR A 35 -0.52 9.43 -10.91
CA THR A 35 -0.45 9.71 -9.47
C THR A 35 -1.58 8.98 -8.76
N CYS A 36 -1.23 8.19 -7.75
CA CYS A 36 -2.16 7.39 -6.97
C CYS A 36 -1.85 7.47 -5.47
N VAL A 37 -2.87 7.27 -4.66
CA VAL A 37 -2.78 7.15 -3.20
C VAL A 37 -3.36 5.80 -2.83
N PHE A 38 -2.61 5.01 -2.08
CA PHE A 38 -3.06 3.73 -1.56
C PHE A 38 -3.30 3.85 -0.06
N SER A 39 -4.49 3.49 0.38
CA SER A 39 -4.83 3.42 1.81
C SER A 39 -4.98 1.97 2.24
N ILE A 40 -4.21 1.58 3.26
CA ILE A 40 -4.27 0.25 3.87
C ILE A 40 -4.95 0.39 5.24
N LEU A 41 -6.22 0.01 5.31
CA LEU A 41 -7.06 0.13 6.50
C LEU A 41 -7.02 -1.15 7.35
N ASP A 42 -5.81 -1.60 7.69
CA ASP A 42 -5.57 -2.77 8.53
C ASP A 42 -4.55 -2.39 9.61
N SER A 43 -4.93 -2.47 10.89
CA SER A 43 -4.04 -2.09 12.00
C SER A 43 -2.74 -2.90 11.99
N ARG A 44 -2.81 -4.16 11.56
CA ARG A 44 -1.66 -5.07 11.50
C ARG A 44 -0.65 -4.61 10.46
N ALA A 45 -1.07 -3.83 9.46
CA ALA A 45 -0.17 -3.28 8.45
C ALA A 45 0.77 -2.21 9.01
N ASN A 46 0.40 -1.56 10.11
CA ASN A 46 1.28 -0.63 10.81
C ASN A 46 2.06 -1.28 11.97
N GLU A 47 1.70 -2.51 12.32
CA GLU A 47 2.29 -3.27 13.41
C GLU A 47 2.97 -4.53 12.84
N ARG A 48 2.32 -5.69 13.00
CA ARG A 48 2.86 -7.02 12.74
C ARG A 48 3.45 -7.22 11.35
N TYR A 49 2.85 -6.64 10.32
CA TYR A 49 3.22 -6.86 8.92
C TYR A 49 3.85 -5.63 8.25
N ARG A 50 4.21 -4.60 9.03
CA ARG A 50 4.69 -3.33 8.47
C ARG A 50 5.91 -3.52 7.59
N SER A 51 6.93 -4.22 8.08
CA SER A 51 8.17 -4.43 7.33
C SER A 51 7.94 -5.25 6.06
N ASP A 52 7.16 -6.33 6.13
CA ASP A 52 6.83 -7.18 4.99
C ASP A 52 6.07 -6.40 3.90
N ILE A 53 5.11 -5.58 4.32
CA ILE A 53 4.37 -4.69 3.43
C ILE A 53 5.33 -3.70 2.80
N LEU A 54 6.08 -2.91 3.57
CA LEU A 54 7.01 -1.91 3.02
C LEU A 54 8.04 -2.51 2.04
N ASN A 55 8.51 -3.72 2.31
CA ASN A 55 9.43 -4.45 1.43
C ASN A 55 8.75 -4.96 0.14
N ALA A 56 7.45 -5.23 0.18
CA ALA A 56 6.67 -5.64 -0.98
C ALA A 56 6.27 -4.48 -1.90
N LEU A 57 6.25 -3.25 -1.36
CA LEU A 57 5.84 -2.05 -2.07
C LEU A 57 7.01 -1.45 -2.89
N PRO A 58 6.72 -0.74 -3.99
CA PRO A 58 7.72 0.11 -4.62
C PRO A 58 8.17 1.20 -3.64
N LYS A 59 9.38 1.75 -3.84
CA LYS A 59 9.85 2.91 -3.06
C LYS A 59 8.91 4.09 -3.30
N MET A 60 8.12 4.44 -2.29
CA MET A 60 7.17 5.54 -2.34
C MET A 60 6.99 6.17 -0.95
N PRO A 61 6.53 7.43 -0.85
CA PRO A 61 6.20 8.05 0.41
C PRO A 61 5.12 7.27 1.16
N VAL A 62 5.29 7.12 2.47
CA VAL A 62 4.32 6.47 3.36
C VAL A 62 4.00 7.44 4.48
N THR A 63 2.71 7.68 4.71
CA THR A 63 2.23 8.62 5.72
C THR A 63 1.00 8.04 6.43
N ASN A 64 0.82 8.44 7.68
CA ASN A 64 -0.39 8.24 8.48
C ASN A 64 -1.16 9.57 8.69
N CYS A 65 -0.75 10.64 8.02
CA CYS A 65 -1.24 12.00 8.17
C CYS A 65 -2.10 12.36 6.95
N MET A 66 -3.35 12.78 7.19
CA MET A 66 -4.30 13.11 6.11
C MET A 66 -3.90 14.40 5.37
N GLU A 67 -3.26 15.33 6.09
CA GLU A 67 -2.77 16.59 5.56
C GLU A 67 -1.69 16.38 4.51
N ASP A 68 -0.84 15.37 4.67
CA ASP A 68 0.17 14.98 3.66
C ASP A 68 -0.49 14.52 2.36
N ILE A 69 -1.58 13.76 2.46
CA ILE A 69 -2.35 13.31 1.31
C ILE A 69 -2.98 14.52 0.61
N GLY A 70 -3.56 15.45 1.38
CA GLY A 70 -4.11 16.69 0.83
C GLY A 70 -3.07 17.52 0.06
N ARG A 71 -1.88 17.70 0.64
CA ARG A 71 -0.75 18.39 -0.03
C ARG A 71 -0.34 17.69 -1.33
N PHE A 72 -0.20 16.36 -1.30
CA PHE A 72 0.11 15.58 -2.49
C PHE A 72 -0.93 15.76 -3.60
N LEU A 73 -2.22 15.75 -3.26
CA LEU A 73 -3.29 15.93 -4.24
C LEU A 73 -3.25 17.33 -4.87
N VAL A 74 -3.07 18.39 -4.06
CA VAL A 74 -2.96 19.76 -4.57
C VAL A 74 -1.72 19.94 -5.45
N GLU A 75 -0.60 19.31 -5.10
CA GLU A 75 0.64 19.37 -5.89
C GLU A 75 0.48 18.66 -7.26
N LYS A 76 -0.26 17.55 -7.31
CA LYS A 76 -0.33 16.67 -8.48
C LYS A 76 -1.57 16.87 -9.35
N LYS A 77 -2.60 17.58 -8.88
CA LYS A 77 -3.87 17.78 -9.60
C LYS A 77 -4.09 19.25 -9.92
N THR A 78 -4.74 19.53 -11.04
CA THR A 78 -5.13 20.88 -11.45
C THR A 78 -6.33 21.38 -10.63
N GLU A 79 -6.57 22.69 -10.62
CA GLU A 79 -7.74 23.29 -9.94
C GLU A 79 -9.08 22.69 -10.42
N GLN A 80 -9.16 22.37 -11.71
CA GLN A 80 -10.31 21.70 -12.32
C GLN A 80 -10.68 20.37 -11.65
N TYR A 81 -9.70 19.62 -11.13
CA TYR A 81 -9.95 18.38 -10.39
C TYR A 81 -10.77 18.62 -9.11
N PHE A 82 -10.58 19.78 -8.49
CA PHE A 82 -11.26 20.19 -7.27
C PHE A 82 -12.54 21.00 -7.54
N GLY A 83 -12.93 21.16 -8.81
CA GLY A 83 -14.09 21.97 -9.19
C GLY A 83 -13.90 23.47 -8.98
N ARG A 84 -12.65 23.94 -9.04
CA ARG A 84 -12.28 25.36 -8.99
C ARG A 84 -11.86 25.86 -10.37
#